data_AF-A0A2T7QAQ4-F1
#
_entry.id   AF-A0A2T7QAQ4-F1
#
_cell.length_a   1.000
_cell.length_b   1.000
_cell.length_c   1.000
_cell.angle_alpha   90.00
_cell.angle_beta   90.00
_cell.angle_gamma   90.00
#
_symmetry.space_group_name_H-M   'P 1'
#
loop_
_entity.id
_entity.type
_entity.pdbx_description
1 polymer ?
#
loop_
_entity_poly.entity_id
_entity_poly.type
_entity_poly.pdbx_seq_one_letter_code
_entity_poly.pdbx_strand_id
1 'polypeptide(L)'
;MQSQLRVAILWFLLVFCYLIHGYYHLAELFFGVDIKVPDAKGAVPVSAHLFSVFIEILPLALGLLSLYKTAKWLQWVSFIFAILLGLLNLVHLGGTIAQEAGEIRQLVLLTFILVVNILLIKETNRQRKGIAVAG
;
A
#
# COMPACT_ATOMS: atom_id res chain seq x y z
N MET A 1 18.34 9.36 -13.18
CA MET A 1 16.92 9.54 -13.55
C MET A 1 16.03 8.30 -13.32
N GLN A 2 16.54 7.07 -13.52
CA GLN A 2 15.72 5.84 -13.42
C GLN A 2 15.16 5.49 -12.03
N SER A 3 15.90 5.75 -10.94
CA SER A 3 15.52 5.23 -9.62
C SER A 3 14.36 5.98 -8.94
N GLN A 4 14.34 7.31 -9.01
CA GLN A 4 13.27 8.14 -8.42
C GLN A 4 11.91 7.82 -9.04
N LEU A 5 11.86 7.76 -10.37
CA LEU A 5 10.67 7.40 -11.11
C LEU A 5 10.18 5.99 -10.74
N ARG A 6 11.07 5.01 -10.57
CA ARG A 6 10.70 3.67 -10.11
C ARG A 6 10.06 3.70 -8.72
N VAL A 7 10.62 4.43 -7.77
CA VAL A 7 10.03 4.58 -6.43
C VAL A 7 8.65 5.26 -6.50
N ALA A 8 8.53 6.33 -7.28
CA ALA A 8 7.26 7.02 -7.47
C ALA A 8 6.19 6.10 -8.06
N ILE A 9 6.52 5.37 -9.14
CA ILE A 9 5.61 4.41 -9.78
C ILE A 9 5.19 3.32 -8.81
N LEU A 10 6.12 2.75 -8.03
CA LEU A 10 5.81 1.70 -7.06
C LEU A 10 4.90 2.23 -5.94
N TRP A 11 5.12 3.45 -5.46
CA TRP A 11 4.23 4.10 -4.48
C TRP A 11 2.82 4.31 -5.05
N PHE A 12 2.71 4.87 -6.26
CA PHE A 12 1.42 5.10 -6.90
C PHE A 12 0.70 3.80 -7.24
N LEU A 13 1.44 2.77 -7.66
CA LEU A 13 0.89 1.45 -7.94
C LEU A 13 0.32 0.80 -6.67
N LEU A 14 0.98 0.92 -5.51
CA LEU A 14 0.41 0.44 -4.25
C LEU A 14 -0.93 1.12 -3.94
N VAL A 15 -0.99 2.45 -4.04
CA VAL A 15 -2.23 3.20 -3.78
C VAL A 15 -3.33 2.78 -4.75
N PHE A 16 -3.00 2.65 -6.03
CA PHE A 16 -3.95 2.16 -7.02
C PHE A 16 -4.49 0.77 -6.68
N CYS A 17 -3.62 -0.15 -6.23
CA CYS A 17 -4.05 -1.46 -5.78
C CYS A 17 -4.94 -1.39 -4.53
N TYR A 18 -4.68 -0.48 -3.58
CA TYR A 18 -5.54 -0.27 -2.41
C TYR A 18 -6.93 0.24 -2.80
N LEU A 19 -7.03 1.12 -3.80
CA LEU A 19 -8.32 1.55 -4.35
C LEU A 19 -9.09 0.37 -4.96
N ILE A 20 -8.42 -0.51 -5.72
CA ILE A 20 -9.03 -1.73 -6.27
C ILE A 20 -9.47 -2.66 -5.12
N HIS A 21 -8.66 -2.81 -4.09
CA HIS A 21 -8.97 -3.65 -2.93
C HIS A 21 -10.23 -3.18 -2.21
N GLY A 22 -10.32 -1.87 -1.93
CA GLY A 22 -11.53 -1.27 -1.36
C GLY A 22 -12.75 -1.41 -2.28
N TYR A 23 -12.55 -1.30 -3.60
CA TYR A 23 -13.60 -1.53 -4.58
C TYR A 23 -14.15 -2.97 -4.54
N TYR A 24 -13.32 -3.99 -4.32
CA TYR A 24 -13.81 -5.38 -4.23
C TYR A 24 -14.82 -5.57 -3.10
N HIS A 25 -14.55 -5.03 -1.91
CA HIS A 25 -15.50 -5.06 -0.81
C HIS A 25 -16.74 -4.20 -1.09
N LEU A 26 -16.56 -3.05 -1.75
CA LEU A 26 -17.72 -2.22 -2.15
C LEU A 26 -18.62 -2.96 -3.15
N ALA A 27 -18.03 -3.75 -4.05
CA ALA A 27 -18.77 -4.49 -5.07
C ALA A 27 -19.67 -5.58 -4.46
N GLU A 28 -19.32 -6.12 -3.29
CA GLU A 28 -20.12 -7.12 -2.58
C GLU A 28 -21.50 -6.57 -2.14
N LEU A 29 -21.64 -5.24 -1.98
CA LEU A 29 -22.93 -4.59 -1.73
C LEU A 29 -23.96 -4.89 -2.83
N PHE A 30 -23.53 -4.99 -4.09
CA PHE A 30 -24.43 -5.30 -5.21
C PHE A 30 -24.92 -6.75 -5.19
N PHE A 31 -24.32 -7.60 -4.36
CA PHE A 31 -24.70 -9.00 -4.15
C PHE A 31 -25.36 -9.22 -2.79
N GLY A 32 -25.75 -8.15 -2.09
CA GLY A 32 -26.55 -8.22 -0.86
C GLY A 32 -25.76 -8.43 0.44
N VAL A 33 -24.43 -8.26 0.41
CA VAL A 33 -23.60 -8.29 1.62
C VAL A 33 -23.83 -7.02 2.44
N ASP A 34 -24.15 -7.16 3.73
CA ASP A 34 -24.18 -6.04 4.67
C ASP A 34 -22.78 -5.81 5.26
N ILE A 35 -22.22 -4.63 5.01
CA ILE A 35 -20.88 -4.23 5.45
C ILE A 35 -20.91 -3.30 6.67
N LYS A 36 -22.09 -3.05 7.24
CA LYS A 36 -22.24 -2.17 8.41
C LYS A 36 -21.66 -2.85 9.66
N VAL A 37 -20.76 -2.15 10.34
CA VAL A 37 -20.29 -2.56 11.68
C VAL A 37 -21.49 -2.60 12.64
N PRO A 38 -21.62 -3.64 13.49
CA PRO A 38 -22.66 -3.68 14.52
C PRO A 38 -22.72 -2.37 15.31
N ASP A 39 -23.93 -1.88 15.57
CA ASP A 39 -24.18 -0.64 16.33
C ASP A 39 -23.63 0.67 15.74
N ALA A 40 -23.21 0.68 14.47
CA ALA A 40 -22.71 1.91 13.84
C ALA A 40 -23.77 3.03 13.84
N LYS A 41 -23.39 4.18 14.44
CA LYS A 41 -24.23 5.39 14.60
C LYS A 41 -24.10 6.41 13.45
N GLY A 42 -23.48 6.02 12.34
CA GLY A 42 -23.27 6.89 11.18
C GLY A 42 -22.07 7.85 11.27
N ALA A 43 -21.21 7.71 12.30
CA ALA A 43 -19.97 8.47 12.42
C ALA A 43 -18.75 7.56 12.13
N VAL A 44 -17.83 8.05 11.30
CA VAL A 44 -16.57 7.37 11.02
C VAL A 44 -15.61 7.59 12.20
N PRO A 45 -15.06 6.54 12.81
CA PRO A 45 -14.14 6.71 13.93
C PRO A 45 -12.82 7.35 13.47
N VAL A 46 -12.18 8.12 14.35
CA VAL A 46 -10.89 8.77 14.08
C VAL A 46 -9.82 7.78 13.61
N SER A 47 -9.84 6.55 14.13
CA SER A 47 -8.93 5.48 13.70
C SER A 47 -9.04 5.16 12.22
N ALA A 48 -10.25 5.14 11.64
CA ALA A 48 -10.44 4.89 10.22
C ALA A 48 -9.91 6.04 9.37
N HIS A 49 -10.11 7.29 9.80
CA HIS A 49 -9.51 8.46 9.12
C HIS A 49 -7.98 8.41 9.11
N LEU A 50 -7.37 8.11 10.26
CA LEU A 50 -5.92 7.98 10.37
C LEU A 50 -5.40 6.84 9.50
N PHE A 51 -6.12 5.71 9.46
CA PHE A 51 -5.76 4.59 8.61
C PHE A 51 -5.72 4.99 7.13
N SER A 52 -6.75 5.67 6.60
CA SER A 52 -6.74 6.17 5.21
C SER A 52 -5.57 7.13 4.95
N VAL A 53 -5.25 8.01 5.91
CA VAL A 53 -4.10 8.92 5.77
C VAL A 53 -2.79 8.14 5.62
N PHE A 54 -2.56 7.12 6.44
CA PHE A 54 -1.32 6.34 6.39
C PHE A 54 -1.26 5.37 5.21
N ILE A 55 -2.37 4.79 4.78
CA ILE A 55 -2.38 3.77 3.72
C ILE A 55 -2.52 4.38 2.33
N GLU A 56 -3.16 5.54 2.19
CA GLU A 56 -3.45 6.13 0.88
C GLU A 56 -2.67 7.44 0.68
N ILE A 57 -2.90 8.42 1.55
CA ILE A 57 -2.40 9.79 1.35
C ILE A 57 -0.88 9.86 1.52
N LEU A 58 -0.32 9.22 2.54
CA LEU A 58 1.11 9.25 2.80
C LEU A 58 1.91 8.54 1.68
N PRO A 59 1.54 7.35 1.20
CA PRO A 59 2.13 6.74 0.00
C PRO A 59 2.07 7.64 -1.24
N LEU A 60 0.95 8.31 -1.50
CA LEU A 60 0.85 9.30 -2.59
C LEU A 60 1.86 10.43 -2.40
N ALA A 61 1.94 10.99 -1.19
CA ALA A 61 2.88 12.06 -0.87
C ALA A 61 4.34 11.62 -1.03
N LEU A 62 4.69 10.41 -0.57
CA LEU A 62 6.03 9.85 -0.73
C LEU A 62 6.38 9.60 -2.20
N GLY A 63 5.44 9.06 -2.98
CA GLY A 63 5.58 8.89 -4.42
C GLY A 63 5.83 10.22 -5.12
N LEU A 64 5.01 11.24 -4.86
CA LEU A 64 5.16 12.57 -5.43
C LEU A 64 6.48 13.23 -5.01
N LEU A 65 6.78 13.25 -3.71
CA LEU A 65 8.01 13.87 -3.19
C LEU A 65 9.27 13.20 -3.76
N SER A 66 9.22 11.89 -4.03
CA SER A 66 10.36 11.17 -4.62
C SER A 66 10.72 11.64 -6.04
N LEU A 67 9.78 12.27 -6.76
CA LEU A 67 10.04 12.86 -8.08
C LEU A 67 10.76 14.21 -8.00
N TYR A 68 10.60 14.94 -6.91
CA TYR A 68 11.10 16.33 -6.80
C TYR A 68 12.26 16.49 -5.82
N LYS A 69 12.40 15.60 -4.84
CA LYS A 69 13.39 15.74 -3.76
C LYS A 69 14.12 14.42 -3.50
N THR A 70 15.44 14.51 -3.39
CA THR A 70 16.32 13.40 -2.95
C THR A 70 16.99 13.67 -1.62
N ALA A 71 16.27 14.31 -0.70
CA ALA A 71 16.81 14.57 0.64
C ALA A 71 17.04 13.24 1.36
N LYS A 72 18.17 13.10 2.07
CA LYS A 72 18.53 11.87 2.79
C LYS A 72 17.46 11.44 3.80
N TRP A 73 16.86 12.39 4.52
CA TRP A 73 15.78 12.10 5.46
C TRP A 73 14.55 11.50 4.76
N LEU A 74 14.19 11.99 3.57
CA LEU A 74 13.06 11.48 2.78
C LEU A 74 13.31 10.05 2.29
N GLN A 75 14.55 9.73 1.90
CA GLN A 75 14.93 8.37 1.51
C GLN A 75 14.78 7.39 2.68
N TRP A 76 15.16 7.80 3.89
CA TRP A 76 14.99 7.00 5.10
C TRP A 76 13.52 6.82 5.48
N VAL A 77 12.74 7.91 5.49
CA VAL A 77 11.29 7.85 5.76
C VAL A 77 10.61 6.92 4.76
N SER A 78 10.88 7.07 3.46
CA SER A 78 10.31 6.21 2.43
C SER A 78 10.69 4.74 2.61
N PHE A 79 11.94 4.44 2.98
CA PHE A 79 12.39 3.07 3.19
C PHE A 79 11.74 2.42 4.43
N ILE A 80 11.70 3.14 5.56
CA ILE A 80 11.06 2.66 6.79
C ILE A 80 9.58 2.43 6.54
N PHE A 81 8.90 3.38 5.88
CA PHE A 81 7.48 3.26 5.61
C PHE A 81 7.15 2.12 4.64
N ALA A 82 8.00 1.89 3.63
CA ALA A 82 7.86 0.73 2.75
C ALA A 82 7.95 -0.60 3.54
N ILE A 83 8.88 -0.71 4.50
CA ILE A 83 8.98 -1.91 5.37
C ILE A 83 7.72 -2.09 6.22
N LEU A 84 7.24 -1.03 6.88
CA LEU A 84 6.06 -1.10 7.73
C LEU A 84 4.83 -1.54 6.93
N LEU A 85 4.62 -0.98 5.73
CA LEU A 85 3.56 -1.42 4.84
C LEU A 85 3.77 -2.86 4.33
N GLY A 86 5.01 -3.27 4.08
CA GLY A 86 5.32 -4.65 3.70
C GLY A 86 4.92 -5.66 4.77
N LEU A 87 5.21 -5.35 6.03
CA LEU A 87 4.78 -6.16 7.18
C LEU A 87 3.25 -6.19 7.31
N LEU A 88 2.58 -5.03 7.18
CA LEU A 88 1.13 -4.94 7.21
C LEU A 88 0.49 -5.78 6.10
N ASN A 89 0.95 -5.64 4.86
CA ASN A 89 0.44 -6.39 3.71
C ASN A 89 0.69 -7.91 3.87
N LEU A 90 1.83 -8.30 4.45
CA LEU A 90 2.12 -9.71 4.72
C LEU A 90 1.15 -10.31 5.75
N VAL A 91 0.93 -9.59 6.85
CA VAL A 91 -0.03 -10.00 7.88
C VAL A 91 -1.44 -10.07 7.32
N HIS A 92 -1.85 -9.06 6.53
CA HIS A 92 -3.17 -9.01 5.90
C HIS A 92 -3.39 -10.19 4.94
N LEU A 93 -2.44 -10.45 4.04
CA LEU A 93 -2.50 -11.60 3.14
C LEU A 93 -2.58 -12.93 3.92
N GLY A 94 -1.80 -13.08 4.99
CA GLY A 94 -1.86 -14.25 5.86
C GLY A 94 -3.24 -14.43 6.51
N GLY A 95 -3.85 -13.33 6.96
CA GLY A 95 -5.23 -13.31 7.48
C GLY A 95 -6.25 -13.73 6.42
N THR A 96 -6.20 -13.14 5.22
CA THR A 96 -7.11 -13.48 4.11
C THR A 96 -6.95 -14.93 3.68
N ILE A 97 -5.73 -15.48 3.63
CA ILE A 97 -5.52 -16.91 3.35
C ILE A 97 -6.16 -17.79 4.44
N ALA A 98 -6.08 -17.38 5.70
CA ALA A 98 -6.61 -18.17 6.82
C ALA A 98 -8.15 -18.09 6.94
N GLN A 99 -8.76 -16.97 6.58
CA GLN A 99 -10.16 -16.67 6.87
C GLN A 99 -11.06 -16.58 5.63
N GLU A 100 -10.49 -16.23 4.48
CA GLU A 100 -11.20 -15.84 3.26
C GLU A 100 -10.59 -16.51 2.01
N ALA A 101 -10.09 -17.74 2.15
CA ALA A 101 -9.38 -18.45 1.08
C ALA A 101 -10.19 -18.62 -0.23
N GLY A 102 -11.52 -18.52 -0.15
CA GLY A 102 -12.42 -18.58 -1.31
C GLY A 102 -12.43 -17.31 -2.16
N GLU A 103 -11.97 -16.17 -1.64
CA GLU A 103 -11.97 -14.88 -2.33
C GLU A 103 -10.77 -14.72 -3.26
N ILE A 104 -10.80 -15.45 -4.39
CA ILE A 104 -9.70 -15.54 -5.36
C ILE A 104 -9.22 -14.16 -5.83
N ARG A 105 -10.14 -13.22 -6.09
CA ARG A 105 -9.79 -11.86 -6.54
C ARG A 105 -8.98 -11.11 -5.49
N GLN A 106 -9.36 -11.23 -4.21
CA GLN A 106 -8.64 -10.60 -3.12
C GLN A 106 -7.26 -11.23 -2.93
N LEU A 107 -7.17 -12.56 -2.92
CA LEU A 107 -5.89 -13.28 -2.77
C LEU A 107 -4.87 -12.90 -3.84
N VAL A 108 -5.30 -12.85 -5.10
CA VAL A 108 -4.44 -12.47 -6.23
C VAL A 108 -3.97 -11.02 -6.08
N LEU A 109 -4.88 -10.10 -5.75
CA LEU A 109 -4.54 -8.69 -5.58
C LEU A 109 -3.58 -8.46 -4.39
N LEU A 110 -3.85 -9.07 -3.24
CA LEU A 110 -3.00 -8.94 -2.05
C LEU A 110 -1.60 -9.54 -2.26
N THR A 111 -1.51 -10.65 -2.99
CA THR A 111 -0.23 -11.23 -3.41
C THR A 111 0.52 -10.25 -4.32
N PHE A 112 -0.16 -9.64 -5.29
CA PHE A 112 0.44 -8.63 -6.17
C PHE A 112 0.92 -7.40 -5.38
N ILE A 113 0.11 -6.89 -4.45
CA ILE A 113 0.48 -5.81 -3.54
C ILE A 113 1.76 -6.15 -2.77
N LEU A 114 1.88 -7.37 -2.25
CA LEU A 114 3.08 -7.81 -1.53
C LEU A 114 4.31 -7.81 -2.45
N VAL A 115 4.19 -8.27 -3.69
CA VAL A 115 5.28 -8.22 -4.69
C VAL A 115 5.70 -6.78 -4.98
N VAL A 116 4.74 -5.89 -5.26
CA VAL A 116 5.02 -4.45 -5.49
C VAL A 116 5.72 -3.85 -4.28
N ASN A 117 5.29 -4.20 -3.07
CA ASN A 117 5.89 -3.71 -1.83
C ASN A 117 7.34 -4.21 -1.65
N ILE A 118 7.63 -5.49 -1.91
CA ILE A 118 9.00 -6.03 -1.88
C ILE A 118 9.91 -5.28 -2.86
N LEU A 119 9.42 -4.99 -4.08
CA LEU A 119 10.15 -4.21 -5.07
C LEU A 119 10.40 -2.78 -4.57
N LEU A 120 9.41 -2.16 -3.93
CA LEU A 120 9.54 -0.82 -3.33
C LEU A 120 10.57 -0.79 -2.21
N ILE A 121 10.58 -1.78 -1.32
CA ILE A 121 11.59 -1.93 -0.25
C ILE A 121 12.98 -2.05 -0.89
N LYS A 122 13.14 -2.90 -1.90
CA LYS A 122 14.42 -3.08 -2.60
C LYS A 122 14.90 -1.76 -3.23
N GLU A 123 14.00 -1.04 -3.89
CA GLU A 123 14.33 0.19 -4.61
C GLU A 123 14.66 1.34 -3.64
N THR A 124 13.87 1.54 -2.60
CA THR A 124 14.12 2.56 -1.56
C THR A 124 15.39 2.25 -0.76
N ASN A 125 15.67 0.98 -0.48
CA ASN A 125 16.94 0.54 0.11
C ASN A 125 18.14 0.84 -0.79
N ARG A 126 17.98 0.66 -2.10
CA ARG A 126 19.01 0.99 -3.08
C ARG A 126 19.28 2.49 -3.11
N GLN A 127 18.21 3.30 -3.14
CA GLN A 127 18.30 4.77 -3.13
C GLN A 127 19.02 5.30 -1.89
N ARG A 128 18.64 4.86 -0.68
CA ARG A 128 19.27 5.37 0.55
C ARG A 128 20.76 5.05 0.61
N LYS A 129 21.18 3.90 0.06
CA LYS A 129 22.58 3.45 -0.03
C LYS A 129 23.37 4.10 -1.17
N GLY A 130 22.72 4.82 -2.10
CA GLY A 130 23.39 5.46 -3.23
C GLY A 130 23.91 4.50 -4.31
N ILE A 131 23.34 3.29 -4.41
CA ILE A 131 23.78 2.28 -5.39
C ILE A 131 23.19 2.63 -6.77
N ALA A 132 24.05 2.78 -7.79
CA ALA A 132 23.63 3.06 -9.16
C ALA A 132 22.93 1.87 -9.84
N VAL A 133 22.09 2.14 -10.83
CA VAL A 133 21.48 1.11 -11.68
C VAL A 133 22.52 0.71 -12.74
N ALA A 134 22.92 -0.57 -12.80
CA ALA A 134 23.63 -1.07 -13.98
C ALA A 134 22.67 -0.92 -15.17
N GLY A 135 23.09 -0.10 -16.15
CA GLY A 135 22.31 0.20 -17.36
C GLY A 135 22.18 -1.01 -18.26
#